data_AF-A0A418GEG1-F1
#
_entry.id   AF-A0A418GEG1-F1
#
_cell.length_a   1.000
_cell.length_b   1.000
_cell.length_c   1.000
_cell.angle_alpha   90.00
_cell.angle_beta   90.00
_cell.angle_gamma   90.00
#
_symmetry.space_group_name_H-M   'P 1'
#
loop_
_entity.id
_entity.type
_entity.pdbx_description
1 polymer ?
#
loop_
_entity_poly.entity_id
_entity_poly.type
_entity_poly.pdbx_seq_one_letter_code
_entity_poly.pdbx_strand_id
1 'polypeptide(L)'
;QAESMFNEESKAIRRATNGVNLRRELIAARLAQDEKVYRTGHVKKLTASDRWAGGKGDPIGVIEAGMEAVRTATGLRPNLMTMGAGVMALLKFHPAIQAAIGANERKRITTEILQDLFQIEEIVIGAPVSLPSMKAAMDKNSVPADIWGDNLMLH
;
A
#
# COMPACT_ATOMS: atom_id res chain seq x y z
N GLN A 1 -14.75 -20.69 37.52
CA GLN A 1 -13.85 -19.51 37.61
C GLN A 1 -12.54 -19.69 36.83
N ALA A 2 -11.94 -20.89 36.74
CA ALA A 2 -10.69 -21.12 36.00
C ALA A 2 -10.78 -20.86 34.47
N GLU A 3 -11.86 -21.27 33.81
CA GLU A 3 -12.04 -21.06 32.35
C GLU A 3 -12.11 -19.58 31.95
N SER A 4 -12.62 -18.71 32.84
CA SER A 4 -12.65 -17.27 32.59
C SER A 4 -11.25 -16.67 32.62
N MET A 5 -10.32 -17.20 33.42
CA MET A 5 -8.96 -16.67 33.51
C MET A 5 -8.13 -17.00 32.27
N PHE A 6 -8.22 -18.23 31.74
CA PHE A 6 -7.53 -18.61 30.50
C PHE A 6 -7.97 -17.77 29.29
N ASN A 7 -9.24 -17.36 29.26
CA ASN A 7 -9.76 -16.44 28.25
C ASN A 7 -9.15 -15.03 28.39
N GLU A 8 -9.06 -14.50 29.61
CA GLU A 8 -8.46 -13.18 29.85
C GLU A 8 -6.95 -13.15 29.61
N GLU A 9 -6.23 -14.22 29.95
CA GLU A 9 -4.81 -14.38 29.62
C GLU A 9 -4.59 -14.38 28.10
N SER A 10 -5.40 -15.15 27.37
CA SER A 10 -5.33 -15.19 25.90
C SER A 10 -5.63 -13.83 25.27
N LYS A 11 -6.60 -13.08 25.83
CA LYS A 11 -6.91 -11.71 25.40
C LYS A 11 -5.75 -10.75 25.67
N ALA A 12 -5.12 -10.84 26.83
CA ALA A 12 -3.98 -9.99 27.19
C ALA A 12 -2.79 -10.25 26.26
N ILE A 13 -2.48 -11.53 25.98
CA ILE A 13 -1.44 -11.94 25.03
C ILE A 13 -1.75 -11.37 23.64
N ARG A 14 -2.98 -11.54 23.14
CA ARG A 14 -3.38 -11.00 21.83
C ARG A 14 -3.21 -9.48 21.75
N ARG A 15 -3.57 -8.74 22.80
CA ARG A 15 -3.38 -7.28 22.83
C ARG A 15 -1.91 -6.89 22.78
N ALA A 16 -1.06 -7.56 23.57
CA ALA A 16 0.38 -7.30 23.58
C ALA A 16 1.01 -7.60 22.21
N THR A 17 0.72 -8.77 21.64
CA THR A 17 1.22 -9.18 20.32
C THR A 17 0.77 -8.22 19.22
N ASN A 18 -0.52 -7.83 19.21
CA ASN A 18 -1.02 -6.85 18.24
C ASN A 18 -0.33 -5.49 18.37
N GLY A 19 -0.06 -5.03 19.60
CA GLY A 19 0.67 -3.79 19.84
C GLY A 19 2.11 -3.84 19.30
N VAL A 20 2.81 -4.96 19.49
CA VAL A 20 4.16 -5.17 18.97
C VAL A 20 4.16 -5.21 17.44
N ASN A 21 3.23 -5.95 16.83
CA ASN A 21 3.12 -6.06 15.38
C ASN A 21 2.78 -4.71 14.74
N LEU A 22 1.84 -3.95 15.31
CA LEU A 22 1.51 -2.61 14.85
C LEU A 22 2.71 -1.67 14.89
N ARG A 23 3.53 -1.74 15.95
CA ARG A 23 4.75 -0.94 16.05
C ARG A 23 5.78 -1.34 14.99
N ARG A 24 5.94 -2.63 14.70
CA ARG A 24 6.83 -3.13 13.65
C ARG A 24 6.37 -2.63 12.28
N GLU A 25 5.09 -2.73 11.99
CA GLU A 25 4.48 -2.25 10.76
C GLU A 25 4.76 -0.76 10.55
N LEU A 26 4.55 0.05 11.59
CA LEU A 26 4.78 1.49 11.53
C LEU A 26 6.25 1.85 11.31
N ILE A 27 7.20 1.05 11.83
CA ILE A 27 8.63 1.23 11.56
C ILE A 27 8.95 0.87 10.11
N ALA A 28 8.48 -0.28 9.63
CA ALA A 28 8.70 -0.74 8.26
C ALA A 28 8.12 0.26 7.25
N ALA A 29 6.88 0.69 7.46
CA ALA A 29 6.19 1.66 6.64
C ALA A 29 6.92 3.01 6.63
N ARG A 30 7.45 3.49 7.76
CA ARG A 30 8.24 4.73 7.80
C ARG A 30 9.55 4.62 7.02
N LEU A 31 10.24 3.48 7.10
CA LEU A 31 11.49 3.26 6.38
C LEU A 31 11.26 3.16 4.88
N ALA A 32 10.26 2.39 4.46
CA ALA A 32 9.93 2.20 3.05
C ALA A 32 9.34 3.45 2.39
N GLN A 33 8.70 4.34 3.15
CA GLN A 33 8.08 5.56 2.60
C GLN A 33 8.99 6.81 2.69
N ASP A 34 10.19 6.68 3.27
CA ASP A 34 11.12 7.81 3.35
C ASP A 34 11.82 8.03 2.00
N GLU A 35 11.49 9.14 1.34
CA GLU A 35 12.09 9.55 0.07
C GLU A 35 13.62 9.62 0.13
N LYS A 36 14.22 9.84 1.31
CA LYS A 36 15.67 9.94 1.50
C LYS A 36 16.40 8.60 1.38
N VAL A 37 15.69 7.48 1.55
CA VAL A 37 16.29 6.15 1.40
C VAL A 37 16.50 5.80 -0.08
N TYR A 38 15.74 6.45 -0.97
CA TYR A 38 15.81 6.21 -2.40
C TYR A 38 16.87 7.09 -3.07
N ARG A 39 17.59 6.48 -4.01
CA ARG A 39 18.55 7.21 -4.86
C ARG A 39 17.80 8.20 -5.76
N THR A 40 18.44 9.32 -6.11
CA THR A 40 17.93 10.29 -7.09
C THR A 40 17.50 9.59 -8.38
N GLY A 41 16.27 9.86 -8.83
CA GLY A 41 15.66 9.21 -10.00
C GLY A 41 14.81 7.97 -9.68
N HIS A 42 14.83 7.47 -8.44
CA HIS A 42 13.99 6.34 -7.99
C HIS A 42 12.76 6.78 -7.18
N VAL A 43 12.48 8.08 -7.15
CA VAL A 43 11.28 8.66 -6.54
C VAL A 43 10.60 9.54 -7.57
N LYS A 44 9.31 9.28 -7.79
CA LYS A 44 8.46 10.11 -8.66
C LYS A 44 7.30 10.67 -7.85
N LYS A 45 7.30 12.00 -7.67
CA LYS A 45 6.17 12.70 -7.05
C LYS A 45 5.12 13.01 -8.12
N LEU A 46 3.92 12.44 -7.96
CA LEU A 46 2.81 12.70 -8.88
C LEU A 46 2.25 14.10 -8.65
N THR A 47 2.11 14.86 -9.73
CA THR A 47 1.49 16.19 -9.69
C THR A 47 -0.04 16.07 -9.75
N ALA A 48 -0.75 17.20 -9.64
CA ALA A 48 -2.21 17.22 -9.67
C ALA A 48 -2.83 16.69 -10.98
N SER A 49 -2.11 16.76 -12.10
CA SER A 49 -2.53 16.20 -13.39
C SER A 49 -2.25 14.71 -13.51
N ASP A 50 -1.18 14.24 -12.85
CA ASP A 50 -0.65 12.89 -13.03
C ASP A 50 -1.17 11.90 -11.98
N ARG A 51 -1.74 12.42 -10.89
CA ARG A 51 -2.36 11.61 -9.84
C ARG A 51 -3.59 10.88 -10.36
N TRP A 52 -3.85 9.70 -9.78
CA TRP A 52 -4.90 8.78 -10.24
C TRP A 52 -6.30 9.11 -9.71
N ALA A 53 -6.41 10.16 -8.90
CA ALA A 53 -7.68 10.65 -8.38
C ALA A 53 -8.60 11.11 -9.52
N GLY A 54 -9.84 10.61 -9.52
CA GLY A 54 -10.83 10.94 -10.55
C GLY A 54 -10.58 10.27 -11.91
N GLY A 55 -9.80 9.19 -11.95
CA GLY A 55 -9.54 8.43 -13.19
C GLY A 55 -8.64 9.16 -14.19
N LYS A 56 -7.82 10.10 -13.71
CA LYS A 56 -6.85 10.86 -14.50
C LYS A 56 -5.46 10.25 -14.39
N GLY A 57 -4.55 10.71 -15.25
CA GLY A 57 -3.18 10.20 -15.28
C GLY A 57 -3.07 8.84 -15.96
N ASP A 58 -1.85 8.33 -15.98
CA ASP A 58 -1.52 7.04 -16.59
C ASP A 58 -0.80 6.15 -15.55
N PRO A 59 -1.55 5.37 -14.75
CA PRO A 59 -0.94 4.47 -13.78
C PRO A 59 -0.06 3.40 -14.44
N ILE A 60 -0.41 2.95 -15.65
CA ILE A 60 0.35 1.90 -16.34
C ILE A 60 1.73 2.44 -16.72
N GLY A 61 1.78 3.57 -17.44
CA GLY A 61 3.05 4.17 -17.84
C GLY A 61 3.92 4.61 -16.66
N VAL A 62 3.32 5.05 -15.55
CA VAL A 62 4.05 5.39 -14.32
C VAL A 62 4.68 4.16 -13.68
N ILE A 63 3.94 3.06 -13.55
CA ILE A 63 4.43 1.83 -12.91
C ILE A 63 5.49 1.16 -13.78
N GLU A 64 5.27 1.06 -15.09
CA GLU A 64 6.26 0.53 -16.04
C GLU A 64 7.57 1.32 -16.02
N ALA A 65 7.49 2.66 -16.02
CA ALA A 65 8.69 3.50 -15.88
C ALA A 65 9.43 3.26 -14.56
N GLY A 66 8.70 3.00 -13.46
CA GLY A 66 9.27 2.61 -12.18
C GLY A 66 9.96 1.25 -12.22
N MET A 67 9.31 0.25 -12.84
CA MET A 67 9.88 -1.09 -12.99
C MET A 67 11.17 -1.06 -13.84
N GLU A 68 11.18 -0.30 -14.92
CA GLU A 68 12.37 -0.11 -15.76
C GLU A 68 13.48 0.65 -15.03
N ALA A 69 13.14 1.61 -14.17
CA ALA A 69 14.13 2.29 -13.32
C ALA A 69 14.78 1.32 -12.32
N VAL A 70 13.99 0.44 -11.69
CA VAL A 70 14.53 -0.63 -10.82
C VAL A 70 15.40 -1.59 -11.62
N ARG A 71 14.88 -2.14 -12.73
CA ARG A 71 15.60 -3.08 -13.61
C ARG A 71 16.92 -2.52 -14.12
N THR A 72 16.96 -1.24 -14.49
CA THR A 72 18.18 -0.59 -14.97
C THR A 72 19.22 -0.45 -13.86
N ALA A 73 18.80 -0.25 -12.61
CA ALA A 73 19.71 -0.08 -11.49
C ALA A 73 20.18 -1.39 -10.86
N THR A 74 19.33 -2.41 -10.78
CA THR A 74 19.62 -3.69 -10.10
C THR A 74 19.93 -4.84 -11.06
N GLY A 75 19.56 -4.70 -12.35
CA GLY A 75 19.62 -5.77 -13.34
C GLY A 75 18.45 -6.76 -13.25
N LEU A 76 17.52 -6.59 -12.31
CA LEU A 76 16.40 -7.49 -12.06
C LEU A 76 15.09 -6.70 -12.06
N ARG A 77 14.02 -7.30 -12.61
CA ARG A 77 12.68 -6.72 -12.47
C ARG A 77 12.22 -6.83 -11.02
N PRO A 78 11.50 -5.82 -10.51
CA PRO A 78 10.91 -5.89 -9.17
C PRO A 78 9.91 -7.03 -9.11
N ASN A 79 9.86 -7.71 -7.97
CA ASN A 79 8.98 -8.87 -7.76
C ASN A 79 7.86 -8.58 -6.75
N LEU A 80 7.97 -7.50 -5.98
CA LEU A 80 6.99 -7.09 -4.99
C LEU A 80 6.58 -5.64 -5.22
N MET A 81 5.27 -5.42 -5.29
CA MET A 81 4.67 -4.10 -5.28
C MET A 81 3.87 -3.89 -4.00
N THR A 82 4.22 -2.86 -3.24
CA THR A 82 3.50 -2.46 -2.02
C THR A 82 2.74 -1.17 -2.28
N MET A 83 1.47 -1.09 -1.91
CA MET A 83 0.67 0.13 -2.06
C MET A 83 -0.26 0.39 -0.88
N GLY A 84 -0.58 1.65 -0.62
CA GLY A 84 -1.61 2.01 0.34
C GLY A 84 -3.01 1.57 -0.09
N ALA A 85 -3.92 1.37 0.87
CA ALA A 85 -5.31 1.00 0.59
C ALA A 85 -6.05 2.04 -0.28
N GLY A 86 -5.72 3.33 -0.11
CA GLY A 86 -6.26 4.43 -0.93
C GLY A 86 -5.90 4.28 -2.41
N VAL A 87 -4.66 3.90 -2.70
CA VAL A 87 -4.18 3.69 -4.08
C VAL A 87 -4.95 2.56 -4.76
N MET A 88 -5.11 1.42 -4.08
CA MET A 88 -5.90 0.31 -4.64
C MET A 88 -7.36 0.72 -4.88
N ALA A 89 -7.95 1.55 -4.00
CA ALA A 89 -9.30 2.05 -4.21
C ALA A 89 -9.45 2.90 -5.48
N LEU A 90 -8.41 3.68 -5.83
CA LEU A 90 -8.35 4.45 -7.08
C LEU A 90 -8.15 3.53 -8.30
N LEU A 91 -7.26 2.55 -8.20
CA LEU A 91 -6.94 1.63 -9.30
C LEU A 91 -8.12 0.73 -9.67
N LYS A 92 -8.97 0.34 -8.70
CA LYS A 92 -10.13 -0.57 -8.91
C LYS A 92 -11.04 -0.20 -10.09
N PHE A 93 -11.17 1.09 -10.38
CA PHE A 93 -12.05 1.62 -11.43
C PHE A 93 -11.33 2.58 -12.37
N HIS A 94 -10.01 2.46 -12.49
CA HIS A 94 -9.23 3.37 -13.32
C HIS A 94 -9.47 3.08 -14.82
N PRO A 95 -9.88 4.07 -15.62
CA PRO A 95 -10.26 3.85 -17.03
C PRO A 95 -9.09 3.35 -17.88
N ALA A 96 -7.87 3.82 -17.63
CA ALA A 96 -6.67 3.35 -18.36
C ALA A 96 -6.43 1.83 -18.17
N ILE A 97 -6.65 1.31 -16.96
CA ILE A 97 -6.44 -0.11 -16.67
C ILE A 97 -7.60 -0.95 -17.23
N GLN A 98 -8.83 -0.44 -17.13
CA GLN A 98 -9.99 -1.08 -17.77
C GLN A 98 -9.82 -1.17 -19.30
N ALA A 99 -9.25 -0.14 -19.93
CA ALA A 99 -8.95 -0.17 -21.36
C ALA A 99 -7.87 -1.19 -21.72
N ALA A 100 -6.85 -1.36 -20.88
CA ALA A 100 -5.77 -2.34 -21.09
C ALA A 100 -6.25 -3.79 -20.96
N ILE A 101 -7.17 -4.09 -20.05
CA ILE A 101 -7.74 -5.44 -19.86
C ILE A 101 -8.73 -5.80 -20.98
N GLY A 102 -9.33 -4.79 -21.63
CA GLY A 102 -10.23 -4.96 -22.77
C GLY A 102 -11.70 -4.72 -22.42
N ALA A 103 -12.46 -4.32 -23.44
CA ALA A 103 -13.82 -3.75 -23.28
C ALA A 103 -14.87 -4.70 -22.70
N ASN A 104 -14.62 -6.01 -22.68
CA ASN A 104 -15.63 -7.04 -22.33
C ASN A 104 -15.39 -7.73 -20.99
N GLU A 105 -14.26 -7.48 -20.32
CA GLU A 105 -13.94 -8.13 -19.06
C GLU A 105 -14.36 -7.30 -17.85
N ARG A 106 -14.40 -7.96 -16.68
CA ARG A 106 -15.02 -7.48 -15.45
C ARG A 106 -14.58 -6.04 -15.13
N LYS A 107 -15.56 -5.13 -14.94
CA LYS A 107 -15.35 -3.70 -14.62
C LYS A 107 -14.51 -3.42 -13.36
N ARG A 108 -14.24 -4.44 -12.53
CA ARG A 108 -13.53 -4.30 -11.26
C ARG A 108 -12.15 -4.92 -11.40
N ILE A 109 -11.13 -4.09 -11.22
CA ILE A 109 -9.73 -4.52 -11.20
C ILE A 109 -9.43 -5.15 -9.84
N THR A 110 -8.94 -6.39 -9.86
CA THR A 110 -8.48 -7.13 -8.68
C THR A 110 -6.95 -7.16 -8.64
N THR A 111 -6.39 -7.58 -7.52
CA THR A 111 -4.94 -7.72 -7.33
C THR A 111 -4.32 -8.71 -8.32
N GLU A 112 -5.04 -9.78 -8.64
CA GLU A 112 -4.58 -10.83 -9.56
C GLU A 112 -4.47 -10.29 -10.99
N ILE A 113 -5.43 -9.45 -11.38
CA ILE A 113 -5.38 -8.79 -12.70
C ILE A 113 -4.20 -7.81 -12.77
N LEU A 114 -3.90 -7.11 -11.67
CA LEU A 114 -2.74 -6.22 -11.61
C LEU A 114 -1.42 -7.00 -11.63
N GLN A 115 -1.34 -8.14 -10.96
CA GLN A 115 -0.18 -9.04 -11.00
C GLN A 115 0.09 -9.52 -12.44
N ASP A 116 -0.96 -9.94 -13.15
CA ASP A 116 -0.85 -10.36 -14.54
C ASP A 116 -0.47 -9.21 -15.48
N LEU A 117 -1.12 -8.05 -15.33
CA LEU A 117 -0.88 -6.87 -16.16
C LEU A 117 0.56 -6.36 -16.07
N PHE A 118 1.11 -6.28 -14.86
CA PHE A 118 2.47 -5.78 -14.61
C PHE A 118 3.54 -6.88 -14.56
N GLN A 119 3.13 -8.15 -14.64
CA GLN A 119 4.01 -9.32 -14.52
C GLN A 119 4.85 -9.30 -13.22
N ILE A 120 4.21 -8.95 -12.11
CA ILE A 120 4.82 -8.91 -10.77
C ILE A 120 4.32 -10.12 -9.96
N GLU A 121 5.22 -10.76 -9.22
CA GLU A 121 4.90 -11.96 -8.44
C GLU A 121 3.90 -11.66 -7.32
N GLU A 122 4.12 -10.59 -6.56
CA GLU A 122 3.31 -10.26 -5.39
C GLU A 122 2.88 -8.79 -5.35
N ILE A 123 1.60 -8.55 -5.04
CA ILE A 123 1.07 -7.23 -4.72
C ILE A 123 0.52 -7.24 -3.30
N VAL A 124 1.08 -6.39 -2.44
CA VAL A 124 0.67 -6.25 -1.04
C VAL A 124 -0.02 -4.91 -0.82
N ILE A 125 -1.20 -4.95 -0.20
CA ILE A 125 -1.99 -3.76 0.14
C ILE A 125 -1.84 -3.44 1.62
N GLY A 126 -1.27 -2.28 1.90
CA GLY A 126 -1.21 -1.68 3.23
C GLY A 126 -2.57 -1.16 3.68
N ALA A 127 -3.40 -2.05 4.24
CA ALA A 127 -4.69 -1.71 4.85
C ALA A 127 -4.68 -1.23 6.33
N PRO A 128 -3.62 -1.40 7.16
CA PRO A 128 -3.73 -1.04 8.56
C PRO A 128 -3.73 0.48 8.75
N VAL A 129 -4.59 0.94 9.67
CA VAL A 129 -4.68 2.32 10.12
C VAL A 129 -4.12 2.45 11.53
N SER A 130 -3.57 3.62 11.85
CA SER A 130 -3.12 3.94 13.20
C SER A 130 -3.49 5.35 13.61
N LEU A 131 -3.65 5.55 14.91
CA LEU A 131 -3.71 6.88 15.47
C LEU A 131 -2.28 7.39 15.72
N PRO A 132 -2.02 8.68 15.48
CA PRO A 132 -0.66 9.22 15.52
C PRO A 132 -0.05 9.19 16.93
N SER A 133 -0.87 9.09 17.99
CA SER A 133 -0.40 8.94 19.36
C SER A 133 -1.50 8.41 20.30
N MET A 134 -1.11 7.93 21.49
CA MET A 134 -2.07 7.62 22.57
C MET A 134 -2.89 8.84 23.00
N LYS A 135 -2.35 10.06 22.88
CA LYS A 135 -3.09 11.30 23.15
C LYS A 135 -4.22 11.51 22.13
N ALA A 136 -3.96 11.22 20.85
CA ALA A 136 -5.00 11.23 19.81
C ALA A 136 -6.03 10.12 20.04
N ALA A 137 -5.62 8.96 20.58
CA ALA A 137 -6.56 7.89 20.93
C ALA A 137 -7.53 8.23 22.08
N MET A 138 -7.24 9.27 22.87
CA MET A 138 -8.14 9.76 23.92
C MET A 138 -9.09 10.85 23.43
N ASP A 139 -8.86 11.39 22.23
CA ASP A 139 -9.74 12.37 21.61
C ASP A 139 -10.80 11.68 20.74
N LYS A 140 -12.08 11.89 21.07
CA LYS A 140 -13.21 11.27 20.36
C LYS A 140 -13.34 11.75 18.91
N ASN A 141 -12.72 12.87 18.55
CA ASN A 141 -12.75 13.42 17.19
C ASN A 141 -11.55 12.97 16.34
N SER A 142 -10.57 12.27 16.93
CA SER A 142 -9.39 11.82 16.20
C SER A 142 -9.72 10.63 15.30
N VAL A 143 -9.48 10.79 14.00
CA VAL A 143 -9.68 9.74 13.00
C VAL A 143 -8.37 8.99 12.77
N PRO A 144 -8.37 7.65 12.73
CA PRO A 144 -7.20 6.88 12.34
C PRO A 144 -6.72 7.24 10.92
N ALA A 145 -5.42 7.34 10.73
CA ALA A 145 -4.80 7.57 9.43
C ALA A 145 -4.18 6.26 8.92
N ASP A 146 -4.13 6.08 7.61
CA ASP A 146 -3.46 4.94 6.98
C ASP A 146 -1.96 4.92 7.34
N ILE A 147 -1.44 3.75 7.70
CA ILE A 147 0.00 3.57 8.00
C ILE A 147 0.81 3.62 6.70
N TRP A 148 0.27 3.01 5.65
CA TRP A 148 0.77 3.10 4.28
C TRP A 148 -0.02 4.20 3.59
N GLY A 149 0.66 5.31 3.29
CA GLY A 149 0.02 6.53 2.77
C GLY A 149 -0.48 6.39 1.32
N ASP A 150 -0.73 7.53 0.69
CA ASP A 150 -1.09 7.60 -0.74
C ASP A 150 0.15 7.44 -1.63
N ASN A 151 0.78 6.26 -1.55
CA ASN A 151 1.98 5.92 -2.30
C ASN A 151 2.01 4.45 -2.72
N LEU A 152 2.90 4.20 -3.68
CA LEU A 152 3.18 2.90 -4.27
C LEU A 152 4.68 2.73 -4.37
N MET A 153 5.17 1.57 -3.96
CA MET A 153 6.58 1.21 -3.92
C MET A 153 6.81 -0.11 -4.67
N LEU A 154 7.93 -0.15 -5.38
CA LEU A 154 8.42 -1.33 -6.09
C LEU A 154 9.71 -1.79 -5.42
N HIS A 155 9.81 -3.09 -5.19
CA HIS A 155 10.95 -3.73 -4.52
C HIS A 155 11.61 -4.75 -5.47
#